data_AF-L9XZ85-F1
#
_entry.id   AF-L9XZ85-F1
#
_cell.length_a   1.000
_cell.length_b   1.000
_cell.length_c   1.000
_cell.angle_alpha   90.00
_cell.angle_beta   90.00
_cell.angle_gamma   90.00
#
_symmetry.space_group_name_H-M   'P 1'
#
loop_
_entity.id
_entity.type
_entity.pdbx_description
1 polymer ?
#
loop_
_entity_poly.entity_id
_entity_poly.type
_entity_poly.pdbx_seq_one_letter_code
_entity_poly.pdbx_strand_id
1 'polypeptide(L)'
;MQRQTLLTIAISVTLLVGATGAVTAQPANGPPDELPDPVPEFVSDILGAITDFVGGALEALGEVVRGLTPGGDAGTPNGDNN
;
A
#
# COMPACT_ATOMS: atom_id res chain seq x y z
N MET A 1 -27.38 -6.90 -8.30
CA MET A 1 -26.17 -6.24 -8.83
C MET A 1 -24.92 -6.35 -7.92
N GLN A 2 -24.97 -7.01 -6.74
CA GLN A 2 -23.78 -7.15 -5.86
C GLN A 2 -22.81 -8.29 -6.23
N ARG A 3 -23.26 -9.31 -6.96
CA ARG A 3 -22.44 -10.49 -7.28
C ARG A 3 -21.38 -10.23 -8.37
N GLN A 4 -21.60 -9.22 -9.23
CA GLN A 4 -20.68 -8.85 -10.30
C GLN A 4 -19.53 -7.95 -9.79
N THR A 5 -19.80 -7.10 -8.80
CA THR A 5 -18.78 -6.23 -8.18
C THR A 5 -17.73 -7.04 -7.42
N LEU A 6 -18.15 -8.09 -6.70
CA LEU A 6 -17.25 -8.99 -5.98
C LEU A 6 -16.30 -9.76 -6.90
N LEU A 7 -16.79 -10.22 -8.06
CA LEU A 7 -16.00 -11.01 -9.01
C LEU A 7 -14.91 -10.16 -9.69
N THR A 8 -15.19 -8.88 -9.94
CA THR A 8 -14.23 -7.95 -10.56
C THR A 8 -13.05 -7.66 -9.63
N ILE A 9 -13.30 -7.46 -8.33
CA ILE A 9 -12.25 -7.21 -7.33
C ILE A 9 -11.31 -8.42 -7.20
N ALA A 10 -11.85 -9.63 -7.18
CA ALA A 10 -11.05 -10.86 -7.04
C ALA A 10 -10.08 -11.10 -8.21
N ILE A 11 -10.49 -10.76 -9.44
CA ILE A 11 -9.65 -10.92 -10.64
C ILE A 11 -8.46 -9.94 -10.60
N SER A 12 -8.68 -8.70 -10.15
CA SER A 12 -7.62 -7.69 -10.05
C SER A 12 -6.55 -8.06 -9.01
N VAL A 13 -6.94 -8.64 -7.87
CA VAL A 13 -6.01 -9.08 -6.81
C VAL A 13 -5.10 -10.22 -7.29
N THR A 14 -5.62 -11.10 -8.15
CA THR A 14 -4.86 -12.27 -8.62
C THR A 14 -3.76 -11.89 -9.61
N LEU A 15 -3.95 -10.82 -10.39
CA LEU A 15 -2.98 -10.36 -11.40
C LEU A 15 -1.76 -9.64 -10.79
N LEU A 16 -1.87 -9.15 -9.55
CA LEU A 16 -0.80 -8.48 -8.83
C LEU A 16 0.26 -9.47 -8.27
N VAL A 17 -0.02 -10.77 -8.28
CA VAL A 17 0.80 -11.83 -7.63
C VAL A 17 1.62 -12.61 -8.66
N GLY A 18 2.46 -11.94 -9.46
CA GLY A 18 3.21 -12.68 -10.47
C GLY A 18 4.33 -11.94 -11.18
N ALA A 19 5.39 -11.57 -10.47
CA ALA A 19 6.73 -11.36 -11.05
C ALA A 19 7.82 -11.21 -9.98
N THR A 20 7.99 -12.19 -9.08
CA THR A 20 9.21 -12.26 -8.27
C THR A 20 10.30 -12.94 -9.08
N GLY A 21 11.03 -12.17 -9.89
CA GLY A 21 12.23 -12.63 -10.56
C GLY A 21 13.30 -12.97 -9.52
N ALA A 22 13.63 -14.25 -9.38
CA ALA A 22 14.70 -14.69 -8.48
C ALA A 22 16.06 -14.29 -9.08
N VAL A 23 16.63 -13.18 -8.61
CA VAL A 23 18.03 -12.84 -8.88
C VAL A 23 18.89 -13.67 -7.93
N THR A 24 19.63 -14.63 -8.49
CA THR A 24 20.63 -15.38 -7.74
C THR A 24 21.82 -14.46 -7.46
N ALA A 25 21.99 -14.01 -6.22
CA ALA A 25 23.17 -13.26 -5.81
C ALA A 25 24.40 -14.18 -5.83
N GLN A 26 25.34 -13.90 -6.74
CA GLN A 26 26.64 -14.57 -6.77
C GLN A 26 27.48 -14.03 -5.60
N PRO A 27 28.20 -14.87 -4.83
CA PRO A 27 28.98 -14.40 -3.69
C PRO A 27 30.13 -13.52 -4.18
N ALA A 28 29.98 -12.20 -4.02
CA ALA A 28 31.03 -11.23 -4.28
C ALA A 28 31.81 -10.95 -2.99
N ASN A 29 33.14 -10.96 -3.09
CA ASN A 29 34.03 -10.60 -2.00
C ASN A 29 34.06 -9.08 -1.85
N GLY A 30 33.29 -8.56 -0.90
CA GLY A 30 33.27 -7.14 -0.53
C GLY A 30 32.20 -6.32 -1.27
N PRO A 31 31.82 -5.13 -0.73
CA PRO A 31 31.02 -4.16 -1.47
C PRO A 31 31.70 -3.85 -2.81
N PRO A 32 30.94 -3.65 -3.89
CA PRO A 32 31.53 -3.24 -5.16
C PRO A 32 32.37 -1.97 -4.96
N ASP A 33 33.59 -1.94 -5.50
CA ASP A 33 34.46 -0.75 -5.49
C ASP A 33 33.82 0.44 -6.23
N GLU A 34 32.83 0.16 -7.09
CA GLU A 34 32.10 1.13 -7.90
C GLU A 34 30.65 1.27 -7.44
N LEU A 35 30.17 2.53 -7.38
CA LEU A 35 28.76 2.79 -7.14
C LEU A 35 27.93 2.32 -8.34
N PRO A 36 26.75 1.73 -8.12
CA PRO A 36 25.86 1.36 -9.21
C PRO A 36 25.44 2.60 -9.98
N ASP A 37 25.15 2.41 -11.27
CA ASP A 37 24.61 3.46 -12.11
C ASP A 37 23.33 4.06 -11.52
N PRO A 38 23.05 5.36 -11.78
CA PRO A 38 21.80 5.97 -11.38
C PRO A 38 20.60 5.18 -11.86
N VAL A 39 19.61 5.01 -10.98
CA VAL A 39 18.37 4.32 -11.31
C VAL A 39 17.67 5.08 -12.45
N PRO A 40 17.17 4.39 -13.49
CA PRO A 40 16.47 5.05 -14.58
C PRO A 40 15.20 5.77 -14.14
N GLU A 41 14.85 6.85 -14.83
CA GLU A 41 13.69 7.72 -14.50
C GLU A 41 12.37 6.95 -14.41
N PHE A 42 12.16 5.95 -15.28
CA PHE A 42 10.91 5.19 -15.29
C PHE A 42 10.64 4.45 -13.98
N VAL A 43 11.67 4.14 -13.18
CA VAL A 43 11.49 3.50 -11.87
C VAL A 43 10.93 4.50 -10.87
N SER A 44 11.38 5.75 -10.91
CA SER A 44 10.81 6.85 -10.12
C SER A 44 9.35 7.07 -10.49
N ASP A 45 9.02 7.06 -11.79
CA ASP A 45 7.65 7.19 -12.29
C ASP A 45 6.76 6.04 -11.80
N ILE A 46 7.25 4.80 -11.85
CA ILE A 46 6.53 3.62 -11.36
C ILE A 46 6.31 3.72 -9.85
N LEU A 47 7.34 4.08 -9.08
CA LEU A 47 7.24 4.23 -7.62
C LEU A 47 6.25 5.32 -7.25
N GLY A 48 6.23 6.45 -7.97
CA GLY A 48 5.24 7.50 -7.81
C GLY A 48 3.82 7.00 -8.05
N ALA A 49 3.58 6.31 -9.17
CA ALA A 49 2.27 5.75 -9.49
C ALA A 49 1.77 4.73 -8.45
N ILE A 50 2.68 3.91 -7.90
CA ILE A 50 2.35 2.95 -6.84
C ILE A 50 1.99 3.70 -5.55
N THR A 51 2.77 4.71 -5.15
CA THR A 51 2.49 5.50 -3.95
C THR A 51 1.14 6.21 -4.03
N ASP A 52 0.81 6.79 -5.17
CA ASP A 52 -0.49 7.45 -5.40
C ASP A 52 -1.64 6.46 -5.31
N PHE A 53 -1.50 5.29 -5.94
CA PHE A 53 -2.50 4.22 -5.88
C PHE A 53 -2.74 3.72 -4.45
N VAL A 54 -1.66 3.44 -3.71
CA VAL A 54 -1.74 2.96 -2.32
C VAL A 54 -2.36 4.04 -1.43
N GLY A 55 -1.97 5.31 -1.60
CA GLY A 55 -2.55 6.44 -0.87
C GLY A 55 -4.07 6.51 -1.05
N GLY A 56 -4.53 6.53 -2.30
CA GLY A 56 -5.96 6.56 -2.60
C GLY A 56 -6.73 5.33 -2.10
N ALA A 57 -6.13 4.15 -2.17
CA ALA A 57 -6.74 2.92 -1.67
C ALA A 57 -6.89 2.94 -0.13
N LEU A 58 -5.88 3.42 0.60
CA LEU A 58 -5.92 3.54 2.06
C LEU A 58 -6.97 4.56 2.51
N GLU A 59 -7.10 5.67 1.79
CA GLU A 59 -8.11 6.69 2.07
C GLU A 59 -9.53 6.13 1.94
N ALA A 60 -9.80 5.41 0.84
CA ALA A 60 -11.08 4.75 0.61
C ALA A 60 -11.38 3.67 1.67
N LEU A 61 -10.38 2.87 2.05
CA LEU A 61 -10.53 1.87 3.11
C LEU A 61 -10.78 2.54 4.47
N GLY A 62 -10.08 3.63 4.77
CA GLY A 62 -10.26 4.41 6.00
C GLY A 62 -11.69 4.93 6.13
N GLU A 63 -12.26 5.45 5.05
CA GLU A 63 -13.66 5.91 5.01
C GLU A 63 -14.64 4.76 5.30
N VAL A 64 -14.46 3.61 4.65
CA VAL A 64 -15.30 2.42 4.89
C VAL A 64 -15.19 1.95 6.34
N VAL A 65 -13.98 1.84 6.89
CA VAL A 65 -13.76 1.43 8.28
C VAL A 65 -14.37 2.43 9.26
N ARG A 66 -14.28 3.73 9.00
CA ARG A 66 -14.86 4.79 9.83
C ARG A 66 -16.38 4.80 9.79
N GLY A 67 -16.98 4.43 8.65
CA GLY A 67 -18.42 4.17 8.56
C GLY A 67 -18.87 2.93 9.33
N LEU A 68 -18.04 1.89 9.40
CA LEU A 68 -18.32 0.64 10.12
C LEU A 68 -17.95 0.70 11.61
N THR A 69 -17.06 1.60 11.99
CA THR A 69 -16.55 1.77 13.36
C THR A 69 -17.03 3.12 13.87
N PRO A 70 -18.14 3.19 14.62
CA PRO A 70 -18.58 4.43 15.23
C PRO A 70 -17.46 4.94 16.16
N GLY A 71 -16.74 5.96 15.70
CA GLY A 71 -15.81 6.71 16.53
C GLY A 71 -16.64 7.57 17.48
N GLY A 72 -16.88 7.07 18.68
CA GLY A 72 -17.63 7.79 19.70
C GLY A 72 -16.97 9.12 20.08
N ASP A 73 -17.81 10.07 20.47
CA ASP A 73 -17.46 11.20 21.33
C ASP A 73 -16.92 10.69 22.68
N ALA A 74 -15.72 10.09 22.71
CA ALA A 74 -14.99 9.78 23.93
C ALA A 74 -14.31 11.06 24.42
N GLY A 75 -15.15 12.02 24.79
CA GLY A 75 -14.77 13.35 25.23
C GLY A 75 -15.88 13.98 26.07
N THR A 76 -16.54 13.20 26.93
CA THR A 76 -17.30 13.81 28.03
C THR A 76 -16.29 14.39 29.01
N PRO A 77 -16.22 15.72 29.20
CA PRO A 77 -15.43 16.27 30.28
C PRO A 77 -16.08 15.82 31.59
N ASN A 78 -15.38 15.02 32.40
CA ASN A 78 -15.87 14.65 33.72
C ASN A 78 -15.85 15.90 34.61
N GLY A 79 -16.94 16.67 34.58
CA GLY A 79 -17.26 17.67 35.58
C GLY A 79 -17.70 16.96 36.86
N ASP A 80 -16.73 16.56 37.68
CA ASP A 80 -16.98 16.26 39.09
C ASP A 80 -16.31 17.33 39.94
N ASN A 81 -17.12 18.35 40.22
CA ASN A 81 -16.91 19.37 41.22
C ASN A 81 -17.94 19.13 42.32
N ASN A 82 -17.55 18.36 43.35
CA ASN A 82 -18.07 18.46 44.73
C ASN A 82 -17.13 17.79 45.73
#